data_AF-A0A8J7LNB5-F1
#
_entry.id   AF-A0A8J7LNB5-F1
#
_cell.length_a   1.000
_cell.length_b   1.000
_cell.length_c   1.000
_cell.angle_alpha   90.00
_cell.angle_beta   90.00
_cell.angle_gamma   90.00
#
_symmetry.space_group_name_H-M   'P 1'
#
loop_
_entity.id
_entity.type
_entity.pdbx_description
1 polymer ?
#
loop_
_entity_poly.entity_id
_entity_poly.type
_entity_poly.pdbx_seq_one_letter_code
_entity_poly.pdbx_strand_id
1 'polypeptide(L)' 'MADRDGVVVITRAIVEEVVLKTEEVLRTESLVRKVIMEGVALQEAYLKYGKF' A
#
# COMPACT_ATOMS: atom_id res chain seq x y z
N MET A 1 4.47 5.74 14.65
CA MET A 1 4.65 4.29 14.36
C MET A 1 6.11 4.06 14.00
N ALA A 2 6.66 2.89 14.29
CA ALA A 2 8.07 2.58 14.05
C ALA A 2 8.25 1.12 13.60
N ASP A 3 9.12 0.88 12.63
CA ASP A 3 9.54 -0.43 12.16
C ASP A 3 11.05 -0.44 11.80
N ARG A 4 11.49 -1.40 10.98
CA ARG A 4 12.90 -1.48 10.54
C ARG A 4 13.30 -0.35 9.60
N ASP A 5 12.36 0.23 8.87
CA ASP A 5 12.62 1.27 7.87
C ASP A 5 12.59 2.67 8.50
N GLY A 6 12.00 2.81 9.69
CA GLY A 6 12.18 3.99 10.52
C GLY A 6 10.98 4.32 11.40
N VAL A 7 10.81 5.62 11.68
CA VAL A 7 9.72 6.13 12.53
C VAL A 7 8.94 7.20 11.78
N VAL A 8 7.61 7.09 11.80
CA VAL A 8 6.67 8.07 11.26
C VAL A 8 5.82 8.64 12.38
N VAL A 9 5.74 9.97 12.46
CA VAL A 9 4.90 10.69 13.42
C VAL A 9 3.71 11.29 12.68
N ILE A 10 2.49 10.98 13.14
CA ILE A 10 1.25 11.45 12.55
C ILE A 10 0.55 12.37 13.54
N THR A 11 0.15 13.56 13.09
CA THR A 11 -0.62 14.49 13.92
C THR A 11 -1.99 13.91 14.23
N ARG A 12 -2.42 14.01 15.49
CA ARG A 12 -3.70 13.43 15.96
C ARG A 12 -4.92 13.91 15.17
N ALA A 13 -4.88 15.13 14.64
CA ALA A 13 -5.95 15.70 13.82
C ALA A 13 -6.21 14.98 12.49
N ILE A 14 -5.22 14.24 11.96
CA ILE A 14 -5.32 13.56 10.66
C ILE A 14 -5.24 12.03 10.78
N VAL A 15 -5.26 11.49 12.00
CA VAL A 15 -5.08 10.05 12.23
C VAL A 15 -6.12 9.23 11.47
N GLU A 16 -7.38 9.63 11.49
CA GLU A 16 -8.45 8.90 10.81
C GLU A 16 -8.25 8.86 9.29
N GLU A 17 -7.92 10.00 8.68
CA GLU A 17 -7.62 10.08 7.25
C GLU A 17 -6.41 9.22 6.86
N VAL A 18 -5.36 9.24 7.68
CA VAL A 18 -4.16 8.44 7.44
C VAL A 18 -4.47 6.95 7.53
N VAL A 19 -5.27 6.52 8.51
CA VAL A 19 -5.68 5.11 8.63
C VAL A 19 -6.47 4.68 7.41
N LEU A 20 -7.51 5.43 7.02
CA LEU A 20 -8.37 5.09 5.88
C LEU A 20 -7.56 4.99 4.57
N LYS A 21 -6.70 5.98 4.29
CA LYS A 21 -5.82 5.94 3.10
C LYS A 21 -4.83 4.79 3.14
N THR A 22 -4.31 4.44 4.31
CA THR A 22 -3.39 3.32 4.45
C THR A 22 -4.09 1.99 4.15
N GLU A 23 -5.32 1.81 4.60
CA GLU A 23 -6.13 0.62 4.29
C GLU A 23 -6.44 0.48 2.79
N GLU A 24 -6.78 1.59 2.12
CA GLU A 24 -6.99 1.62 0.68
C GLU A 24 -5.73 1.17 -0.09
N VAL A 25 -4.57 1.75 0.25
CA VAL A 25 -3.29 1.41 -0.39
C VAL A 25 -2.89 -0.04 -0.12
N LEU A 26 -3.03 -0.52 1.12
CA LEU A 26 -2.73 -1.91 1.49
C LEU A 26 -3.57 -2.92 0.70
N ARG A 27 -4.82 -2.59 0.42
CA ARG A 27 -5.70 -3.44 -0.38
C ARG A 27 -5.21 -3.55 -1.82
N THR A 28 -4.80 -2.44 -2.42
CA THR A 28 -4.25 -2.41 -3.79
C THR A 28 -2.92 -3.16 -3.87
N GLU A 29 -2.02 -2.95 -2.91
CA GLU A 29 -0.72 -3.64 -2.87
C GLU A 29 -0.89 -5.15 -2.69
N SER A 30 -1.85 -5.58 -1.86
CA SER A 30 -2.16 -7.00 -1.69
C SER A 30 -2.63 -7.67 -2.98
N LEU A 31 -3.37 -6.96 -3.83
CA LEU A 31 -3.81 -7.45 -5.14
C LEU A 31 -2.64 -7.55 -6.12
N VAL A 32 -1.80 -6.50 -6.18
CA VAL A 32 -0.57 -6.49 -6.98
C VAL A 32 0.34 -7.64 -6.60
N ARG A 33 0.54 -7.88 -5.30
CA ARG A 33 1.39 -8.95 -4.79
C ARG A 33 0.88 -10.34 -5.16
N LYS A 34 -0.45 -10.55 -5.14
CA LYS A 34 -1.07 -11.81 -5.57
C LYS A 34 -0.81 -12.09 -7.05
N VAL A 35 -1.07 -11.14 -7.93
CA VAL A 35 -0.90 -11.37 -9.38
C VAL A 35 0.56 -11.58 -9.78
N ILE A 36 1.51 -10.92 -9.09
CA ILE A 36 2.94 -11.19 -9.29
C ILE A 36 3.29 -12.62 -8.89
N MET A 37 2.77 -13.11 -7.76
CA MET A 37 2.97 -14.51 -7.35
C MET A 37 2.34 -15.52 -8.32
N GLU A 38 1.27 -15.14 -9.02
CA GLU A 38 0.63 -15.93 -10.06
C GLU A 38 1.36 -15.87 -11.42
N GLY A 39 2.48 -15.14 -11.51
CA GLY A 39 3.34 -15.07 -12.69
C GLY A 39 3.09 -13.88 -13.60
N VAL A 40 2.25 -12.92 -13.20
CA VAL A 40 2.06 -11.66 -13.94
C VAL A 40 3.28 -10.76 -13.75
N ALA A 41 3.79 -10.19 -14.84
CA ALA A 41 4.93 -9.28 -14.79
C ALA A 41 4.61 -8.02 -13.97
N LEU A 42 5.58 -7.54 -13.19
CA LEU A 42 5.42 -6.40 -12.27
C LEU A 42 4.84 -5.15 -12.95
N GLN A 43 5.29 -4.84 -14.17
CA GLN A 43 4.78 -3.68 -14.92
C GLN A 43 3.30 -3.81 -15.28
N GLU A 44 2.87 -5.01 -15.68
CA GLU A 44 1.48 -5.28 -16.04
C GLU A 44 0.57 -5.26 -14.80
N ALA A 45 1.06 -5.78 -13.67
CA ALA A 45 0.35 -5.70 -12.39
C ALA A 45 0.12 -4.24 -11.96
N TYR A 46 1.12 -3.36 -12.08
CA TYR A 46 0.95 -1.93 -11.77
C TYR A 46 0.05 -1.19 -12.75
N LEU A 47 0.07 -1.54 -14.04
CA LEU A 47 -0.86 -0.96 -15.03
C LEU A 47 -2.31 -1.34 -14.71
N LYS A 48 -2.54 -2.56 -14.21
CA LYS A 48 -3.88 -3.10 -13.99
C LYS A 48 -4.50 -2.68 -12.65
N TYR A 49 -3.69 -2.54 -11.61
CA TYR A 49 -4.17 -2.22 -10.26
C TYR A 49 -3.76 -0.82 -9.77
N GLY A 50 -2.97 -0.09 -10.58
CA GLY A 50 -2.45 1.23 -10.21
C GLY A 50 -1.13 1.13 -9.44
N LYS A 51 -0.33 2.20 -9.52
CA LYS A 51 0.81 2.41 -8.63
C LYS A 51 0.35 3.39 -7.55
N PHE A 52 -0.08 2.80 -6.43
CA PHE A 52 -0.75 3.43 -5.28
C PHE A 52 -2.22 3.77 -5.54
#